data_AF-A0A8S4MMQ4-F1
#
_entry.id   AF-A0A8S4MMQ4-F1
#
_cell.length_a   1.000
_cell.length_b   1.000
_cell.length_c   1.000
_cell.angle_alpha   90.00
_cell.angle_beta   90.00
_cell.angle_gamma   90.00
#
_symmetry.space_group_name_H-M   'P 1'
#
loop_
_entity.id
_entity.type
_entity.pdbx_description
1 polymer ?
#
loop_
_entity_poly.entity_id
_entity_poly.type
_entity_poly.pdbx_seq_one_letter_code
_entity_poly.pdbx_strand_id
1 'polypeptide(L)'
;MAAVKRNSREDSAWLVNRARESLKSDPHAAKAWLITARTLFPGEFSVQYEAYSVEQAAGNTTGAAKMLYDMFTQFSDESILQAEVHKMTSALQSDSRDPDTVFYAGMFESLPSSAQRDVLLKSAEKSGNAVDHCRLMLLLLTRFPDTRPEHGVKLVDTLLDTEKRESLPSPVNCYRKLLVCDTIPLVCSSPDIDVSHKQLYRWLQKAMEFYICFLTQPPCREGSKGPVLSSDKSPLKRQSSVFGGMSRHAVIEGLTDKESVVPDPWERLHELMMTIGCRCGWEINMASLQEERSVHPCSSTQMLQPLGHVDWITVILDL
;
A
#
# COMPACT_ATOMS: atom_id res chain seq x y z
N MET A 1 47.81 -10.93 4.24
CA MET A 1 46.54 -10.31 3.79
C MET A 1 45.73 -9.66 4.92
N ALA A 2 45.56 -10.30 6.09
CA ALA A 2 44.80 -9.70 7.21
C ALA A 2 45.40 -8.39 7.79
N ALA A 3 46.73 -8.25 7.84
CA ALA A 3 47.40 -7.04 8.33
C ALA A 3 47.23 -5.84 7.37
N VAL A 4 47.31 -6.08 6.05
CA VAL A 4 47.07 -5.04 5.03
C VAL A 4 45.61 -4.56 5.06
N LYS A 5 44.66 -5.47 5.27
CA LYS A 5 43.24 -5.13 5.41
C LYS A 5 42.92 -4.38 6.71
N ARG A 6 43.70 -4.60 7.79
CA ARG A 6 43.61 -3.81 9.03
C ARG A 6 44.11 -2.38 8.83
N ASN A 7 45.30 -2.19 8.26
CA ASN A 7 45.83 -0.86 7.99
C ASN A 7 44.92 -0.06 7.06
N SER A 8 44.38 -0.70 6.01
CA SER A 8 43.42 -0.06 5.10
C SER A 8 42.15 0.45 5.79
N ARG A 9 41.68 -0.22 6.86
CA ARG A 9 40.48 0.17 7.61
C ARG A 9 40.77 1.29 8.61
N GLU A 10 41.98 1.30 9.17
CA GLU A 10 42.46 2.38 10.02
C GLU A 10 42.71 3.65 9.19
N ASP A 11 43.28 3.51 8.00
CA ASP A 11 43.50 4.60 7.04
C ASP A 11 42.18 5.20 6.54
N SER A 12 41.18 4.35 6.24
CA SER A 12 39.85 4.82 5.83
C SER A 12 39.12 5.55 6.98
N ALA A 13 39.20 5.03 8.20
CA ALA A 13 38.62 5.67 9.38
C ALA A 13 39.29 7.01 9.70
N TRP A 14 40.61 7.09 9.50
CA TRP A 14 41.37 8.34 9.68
C TRP A 14 40.91 9.42 8.70
N LEU A 15 40.75 9.09 7.41
CA LEU A 15 40.25 10.04 6.41
C LEU A 15 38.82 10.50 6.69
N VAL A 16 37.94 9.60 7.15
CA VAL A 16 36.57 9.93 7.56
C VAL A 16 36.55 10.89 8.75
N ASN A 17 37.36 10.63 9.77
CA ASN A 17 37.48 11.53 10.92
C ASN A 17 38.03 12.90 10.49
N ARG A 18 38.99 12.93 9.56
CA ARG A 18 39.53 14.17 9.02
C ARG A 18 38.48 14.99 8.26
N ALA A 19 37.61 14.32 7.51
CA ALA A 19 36.47 14.96 6.84
C ALA A 19 35.49 15.56 7.86
N ARG A 20 35.14 14.83 8.93
CA ARG A 20 34.26 15.31 10.00
C ARG A 20 34.80 16.52 10.76
N GLU A 21 36.11 16.52 11.04
CA GLU A 21 36.78 17.69 11.63
C GLU A 21 36.69 18.90 10.70
N SER A 22 36.97 18.68 9.42
CA SER A 22 36.94 19.73 8.40
C SER A 22 35.54 20.31 8.20
N LEU A 23 34.47 19.51 8.38
CA LEU A 23 33.09 19.96 8.21
C LEU A 23 32.73 21.14 9.14
N LYS A 24 33.36 21.24 10.31
CA LYS A 24 33.15 22.35 11.26
C LYS A 24 33.77 23.67 10.79
N SER A 25 34.81 23.61 9.97
CA SER A 25 35.59 24.78 9.53
C SER A 25 35.30 25.14 8.07
N ASP A 26 35.30 24.14 7.18
CA ASP A 26 35.12 24.30 5.74
C ASP A 26 34.42 23.05 5.14
N PRO A 27 33.14 23.19 4.72
CA PRO A 27 32.40 22.14 4.04
C PRO A 27 33.05 21.67 2.72
N HIS A 28 33.76 22.53 1.99
CA HIS A 28 34.41 22.16 0.73
C HIS A 28 35.63 21.29 0.97
N ALA A 29 36.45 21.62 1.98
CA ALA A 29 37.55 20.77 2.42
C ALA A 29 37.05 19.38 2.87
N ALA A 30 35.94 19.32 3.61
CA ALA A 30 35.33 18.05 4.01
C ALA A 30 34.94 17.19 2.80
N LYS A 31 34.32 17.78 1.77
CA LYS A 31 34.00 17.09 0.52
C LYS A 31 35.26 16.61 -0.23
N ALA A 32 36.32 17.41 -0.27
CA ALA A 32 37.58 17.01 -0.90
C ALA A 32 38.22 15.78 -0.19
N TRP A 33 38.19 15.75 1.14
CA TRP A 33 38.63 14.59 1.92
C TRP A 33 37.80 13.35 1.63
N LEU A 34 36.47 13.48 1.54
CA LEU A 34 35.57 12.36 1.22
C LEU A 34 35.76 11.85 -0.20
N ILE A 35 35.96 12.73 -1.19
CA ILE A 35 36.27 12.31 -2.56
C ILE A 35 37.57 11.50 -2.59
N THR A 36 38.59 11.96 -1.87
CA THR A 36 39.87 11.25 -1.75
C THR A 36 39.66 9.87 -1.11
N ALA A 37 38.95 9.81 0.02
CA ALA A 37 38.67 8.56 0.72
C ALA A 37 37.89 7.57 -0.17
N ARG A 38 36.87 8.01 -0.91
CA ARG A 38 36.08 7.18 -1.82
C ARG A 38 36.91 6.66 -3.00
N THR A 39 37.89 7.42 -3.44
CA THR A 39 38.80 7.02 -4.53
C THR A 39 39.79 5.96 -4.07
N LEU A 40 40.32 6.10 -2.85
CA LEU A 40 41.27 5.15 -2.26
C LEU A 40 40.59 3.87 -1.75
N PHE A 41 39.37 3.99 -1.24
CA PHE A 41 38.62 2.91 -0.57
C PHE A 41 37.18 2.79 -1.09
N PRO A 42 36.96 2.51 -2.39
CA PRO A 42 35.62 2.47 -2.97
C PRO A 42 34.74 1.36 -2.38
N GLY A 43 35.34 0.24 -1.95
CA GLY A 43 34.65 -0.92 -1.38
C GLY A 43 34.33 -0.83 0.11
N GLU A 44 34.63 0.28 0.79
CA GLU A 44 34.37 0.45 2.22
C GLU A 44 33.05 1.19 2.46
N PHE A 45 32.05 0.48 3.00
CA PHE A 45 30.72 1.05 3.28
C PHE A 45 30.79 2.30 4.15
N SER A 46 31.64 2.30 5.19
CA SER A 46 31.80 3.43 6.11
C SER A 46 32.14 4.76 5.43
N VAL A 47 32.98 4.71 4.39
CA VAL A 47 33.41 5.89 3.63
C VAL A 47 32.29 6.37 2.71
N GLN A 48 31.60 5.45 2.04
CA GLN A 48 30.47 5.79 1.17
C GLN A 48 29.31 6.38 1.97
N TYR A 49 29.01 5.80 3.13
CA TYR A 49 27.93 6.23 4.01
C TYR A 49 28.20 7.60 4.63
N GLU A 50 29.44 7.91 5.02
CA GLU A 50 29.78 9.24 5.52
C GLU A 50 29.57 10.31 4.44
N ALA A 51 30.01 10.02 3.21
CA ALA A 51 29.83 10.96 2.12
C ALA A 51 28.36 11.16 1.76
N TYR A 52 27.55 10.09 1.84
CA TYR A 52 26.09 10.19 1.75
C TYR A 52 25.50 11.09 2.86
N SER A 53 25.92 10.88 4.11
CA SER A 53 25.44 11.66 5.26
C SER A 53 25.75 13.16 5.14
N VAL A 54 26.91 13.51 4.56
CA VAL A 54 27.25 14.91 4.28
C VAL A 54 26.36 15.51 3.19
N GLU A 55 26.07 14.78 2.10
CA GLU A 55 25.15 15.27 1.07
C GLU A 55 23.69 15.36 1.58
N GLN A 56 23.28 14.45 2.45
CA GLN A 56 21.99 14.50 3.14
C GLN A 56 21.90 15.73 4.05
N ALA A 57 22.92 16.00 4.88
CA ALA A 57 22.97 17.18 5.74
C ALA A 57 23.01 18.49 4.94
N ALA A 58 23.54 18.46 3.71
CA ALA A 58 23.54 19.59 2.79
C ALA A 58 22.20 19.78 2.04
N GLY A 59 21.22 18.88 2.22
CA GLY A 59 19.94 18.92 1.52
C GLY A 59 20.03 18.64 0.01
N ASN A 60 21.13 18.05 -0.45
CA ASN A 60 21.33 17.74 -1.87
C ASN A 60 20.67 16.42 -2.25
N THR A 61 19.39 16.47 -2.61
CA THR A 61 18.57 15.29 -2.94
C THR A 61 19.16 14.45 -4.07
N THR A 62 19.60 15.07 -5.16
CA THR A 62 20.14 14.35 -6.34
C THR A 62 21.47 13.67 -6.04
N GLY A 63 22.37 14.36 -5.32
CA GLY A 63 23.64 13.78 -4.89
C GLY A 63 23.44 12.62 -3.91
N ALA A 64 22.62 12.84 -2.89
CA ALA A 64 22.29 11.83 -1.88
C ALA A 64 21.61 10.60 -2.52
N ALA A 65 20.68 10.79 -3.45
CA ALA A 65 19.99 9.69 -4.13
C ALA A 65 20.95 8.82 -4.92
N LYS A 66 21.82 9.43 -5.74
CA LYS A 66 22.82 8.68 -6.51
C LYS A 66 23.74 7.87 -5.59
N MET A 67 24.22 8.48 -4.51
CA MET A 67 25.09 7.79 -3.55
C MET A 67 24.37 6.67 -2.80
N LEU A 68 23.12 6.88 -2.42
CA LEU A 68 22.29 5.86 -1.78
C LEU A 68 22.07 4.67 -2.72
N TYR A 69 21.76 4.93 -3.99
CA TYR A 69 21.57 3.87 -4.98
C TYR A 69 22.87 3.12 -5.30
N ASP A 70 23.99 3.83 -5.45
CA ASP A 70 25.31 3.20 -5.62
C ASP A 70 25.61 2.27 -4.43
N MET A 71 25.36 2.71 -3.20
CA MET A 71 25.51 1.86 -2.01
C MET A 71 24.51 0.70 -2.01
N PHE A 72 23.26 0.92 -2.42
CA PHE A 72 22.22 -0.10 -2.46
C PHE A 72 22.58 -1.27 -3.37
N THR A 73 23.21 -0.98 -4.51
CA THR A 73 23.68 -2.02 -5.44
C THR A 73 24.90 -2.80 -4.93
N GLN A 74 25.77 -2.17 -4.13
CA GLN A 74 27.06 -2.74 -3.72
C GLN A 74 27.04 -3.36 -2.32
N PHE A 75 26.25 -2.82 -1.39
CA PHE A 75 26.28 -3.14 0.05
C PHE A 75 24.87 -3.48 0.56
N SER A 76 24.12 -4.26 -0.22
CA SER A 76 22.70 -4.50 0.05
C SER A 76 22.41 -5.23 1.37
N ASP A 77 23.43 -5.79 2.03
CA ASP A 77 23.30 -6.54 3.29
C ASP A 77 23.47 -5.66 4.54
N GLU A 78 23.90 -4.40 4.38
CA GLU A 78 24.14 -3.48 5.50
C GLU A 78 22.82 -2.98 6.10
N SER A 79 22.60 -3.24 7.40
CA SER A 79 21.34 -2.90 8.09
C SER A 79 21.06 -1.40 8.16
N ILE A 80 22.11 -0.59 8.30
CA ILE A 80 22.02 0.87 8.31
C ILE A 80 21.50 1.38 6.96
N LEU A 81 21.99 0.80 5.87
CA LEU A 81 21.54 1.14 4.53
C LEU A 81 20.09 0.72 4.31
N GLN A 82 19.71 -0.47 4.75
CA GLN A 82 18.33 -0.94 4.67
C GLN A 82 17.36 -0.06 5.47
N ALA A 83 17.78 0.45 6.63
CA ALA A 83 16.98 1.40 7.39
C ALA A 83 16.76 2.71 6.61
N GLU A 84 17.78 3.18 5.89
CA GLU A 84 17.68 4.39 5.08
C GLU A 84 16.79 4.21 3.84
N VAL A 85 16.93 3.07 3.15
CA VAL A 85 16.03 2.71 2.04
C VAL A 85 14.60 2.55 2.56
N HIS A 86 14.40 1.99 3.75
CA HIS A 86 13.08 1.89 4.36
C HIS A 86 12.46 3.26 4.63
N LYS A 87 13.21 4.24 5.17
CA LYS A 87 12.72 5.62 5.29
C LYS A 87 12.30 6.18 3.94
N MET A 88 13.11 5.93 2.91
CA MET A 88 12.80 6.38 1.56
C MET A 88 11.50 5.77 1.01
N THR A 89 11.31 4.46 1.14
CA THR A 89 10.09 3.79 0.67
C THR A 89 8.87 4.15 1.52
N SER A 90 9.03 4.32 2.83
CA SER A 90 7.96 4.73 3.74
C SER A 90 7.50 6.16 3.47
N ALA A 91 8.44 7.05 3.09
CA ALA A 91 8.10 8.41 2.65
C ALA A 91 7.20 8.41 1.40
N LEU A 92 7.40 7.47 0.46
CA LEU A 92 6.56 7.36 -0.75
C LEU A 92 5.13 6.89 -0.46
N GLN A 93 4.92 6.21 0.67
CA GLN A 93 3.62 5.69 1.10
C GLN A 93 2.91 6.65 2.06
N SER A 94 3.61 7.70 2.51
CA SER A 94 3.11 8.68 3.46
C SER A 94 2.57 9.92 2.75
N ASP A 95 1.40 10.40 3.17
CA ASP A 95 0.86 11.71 2.76
C ASP A 95 1.41 12.87 3.61
N SER A 96 2.35 12.58 4.50
CA SER A 96 2.94 13.60 5.37
C SER A 96 3.75 14.61 4.58
N ARG A 97 3.68 15.88 5.00
CA ARG A 97 4.45 16.98 4.40
C ARG A 97 5.61 17.42 5.29
N ASP A 98 6.05 16.54 6.18
CA ASP A 98 7.24 16.81 6.99
C ASP A 98 8.49 16.91 6.11
N PRO A 99 9.49 17.70 6.52
CA PRO A 99 10.68 17.94 5.72
C PRO A 99 11.42 16.66 5.31
N ASP A 100 11.45 15.66 6.19
CA ASP A 100 12.14 14.39 5.94
C ASP A 100 11.40 13.57 4.87
N THR A 101 10.08 13.41 4.99
CA THR A 101 9.25 12.73 3.98
C THR A 101 9.40 13.39 2.61
N VAL A 102 9.37 14.72 2.54
CA VAL A 102 9.57 15.46 1.28
C VAL A 102 10.98 15.24 0.71
N PHE A 103 12.00 15.27 1.57
CA PHE A 103 13.38 15.05 1.17
C PHE A 103 13.60 13.65 0.60
N TYR A 104 13.15 12.61 1.31
CA TYR A 104 13.27 11.22 0.89
C TYR A 104 12.46 10.91 -0.37
N ALA A 105 11.23 11.42 -0.47
CA ALA A 105 10.46 11.33 -1.71
C ALA A 105 11.21 12.01 -2.86
N GLY A 106 11.75 13.21 -2.65
CA GLY A 106 12.57 13.92 -3.63
C GLY A 106 13.84 13.17 -4.04
N MET A 107 14.49 12.46 -3.11
CA MET A 107 15.61 11.57 -3.44
C MET A 107 15.17 10.47 -4.40
N PHE A 108 14.07 9.77 -4.08
CA PHE A 108 13.55 8.72 -4.94
C PHE A 108 13.20 9.24 -6.35
N GLU A 109 12.51 10.39 -6.44
CA GLU A 109 12.15 11.00 -7.73
C GLU A 109 13.37 11.43 -8.56
N SER A 110 14.51 11.70 -7.92
CA SER A 110 15.75 12.06 -8.63
C SER A 110 16.50 10.85 -9.21
N LEU A 111 16.13 9.63 -8.83
CA LEU A 111 16.69 8.41 -9.41
C LEU A 111 16.12 8.14 -10.81
N PRO A 112 16.90 7.52 -11.72
CA PRO A 112 16.36 7.01 -12.98
C PRO A 112 15.24 5.98 -12.76
N SER A 113 14.26 5.91 -13.66
CA SER A 113 13.11 5.00 -13.52
C SER A 113 13.50 3.53 -13.33
N SER A 114 14.58 3.07 -13.99
CA SER A 114 15.09 1.71 -13.80
C SER A 114 15.58 1.46 -12.36
N ALA A 115 16.24 2.46 -11.75
CA ALA A 115 16.73 2.40 -10.39
C ALA A 115 15.57 2.48 -9.37
N GLN A 116 14.57 3.34 -9.62
CA GLN A 116 13.36 3.42 -8.81
C GLN A 116 12.62 2.06 -8.74
N ARG A 117 12.43 1.39 -9.89
CA ARG A 117 11.84 0.04 -9.95
C ARG A 117 12.66 -0.97 -9.17
N ASP A 118 13.98 -0.98 -9.37
CA ASP A 118 14.89 -1.92 -8.71
C ASP A 118 14.88 -1.75 -7.18
N VAL A 119 14.86 -0.51 -6.69
CA VAL A 119 14.71 -0.21 -5.26
C VAL A 119 13.41 -0.77 -4.72
N LEU A 120 12.26 -0.46 -5.33
CA LEU A 120 10.96 -0.95 -4.85
C LEU A 120 10.87 -2.48 -4.87
N LEU A 121 11.35 -3.13 -5.94
CA LEU A 121 11.30 -4.58 -6.08
C LEU A 121 12.15 -5.28 -5.02
N LYS A 122 13.42 -4.90 -4.88
CA LYS A 122 14.32 -5.48 -3.87
C LYS A 122 13.90 -5.14 -2.45
N SER A 123 13.34 -3.96 -2.21
CA SER A 123 12.78 -3.60 -0.90
C SER A 123 11.56 -4.46 -0.56
N ALA A 124 10.71 -4.77 -1.54
CA ALA A 124 9.58 -5.69 -1.33
C ALA A 124 10.07 -7.11 -1.03
N GLU A 125 11.11 -7.60 -1.71
CA GLU A 125 11.68 -8.93 -1.43
C GLU A 125 12.29 -9.04 -0.02
N LYS A 126 12.83 -7.95 0.50
CA LYS A 126 13.47 -7.88 1.82
C LYS A 126 12.54 -7.45 2.96
N SER A 127 11.27 -7.17 2.67
CA SER A 127 10.34 -6.73 3.71
C SER A 127 10.11 -7.83 4.74
N GLY A 128 10.24 -7.51 6.03
CA GLY A 128 10.04 -8.47 7.13
C GLY A 128 8.56 -8.78 7.42
N ASN A 129 7.63 -8.06 6.80
CA ASN A 129 6.20 -8.15 7.02
C ASN A 129 5.48 -8.31 5.67
N ALA A 130 4.53 -9.26 5.60
CA ALA A 130 3.76 -9.53 4.39
C ALA A 130 2.88 -8.34 3.95
N VAL A 131 2.38 -7.54 4.88
CA VAL A 131 1.61 -6.33 4.54
C VAL A 131 2.51 -5.30 3.86
N ASP A 132 3.72 -5.09 4.38
CA ASP A 132 4.68 -4.14 3.81
C ASP A 132 5.18 -4.61 2.46
N HIS A 133 5.40 -5.92 2.28
CA HIS A 133 5.64 -6.53 0.97
C HIS A 133 4.55 -6.12 -0.04
N CYS A 134 3.28 -6.34 0.33
CA CYS A 134 2.15 -6.07 -0.56
C CYS A 134 1.99 -4.58 -0.86
N ARG A 135 2.20 -3.69 0.12
CA ARG A 135 2.16 -2.23 -0.09
C ARG A 135 3.26 -1.76 -1.05
N LEU A 136 4.48 -2.28 -0.91
CA LEU A 136 5.59 -1.94 -1.81
C LEU A 136 5.31 -2.46 -3.23
N MET A 137 4.72 -3.65 -3.35
CA MET A 137 4.33 -4.19 -4.64
C MET A 137 3.19 -3.39 -5.30
N LEU A 138 2.17 -3.00 -4.54
CA LEU A 138 1.13 -2.09 -5.02
C LEU A 138 1.71 -0.75 -5.50
N LEU A 139 2.66 -0.20 -4.74
CA LEU A 139 3.34 1.04 -5.12
C LEU A 139 4.11 0.88 -6.44
N LEU A 140 4.84 -0.25 -6.62
CA LEU A 140 5.51 -0.57 -7.88
C LEU A 140 4.52 -0.65 -9.04
N LEU A 141 3.45 -1.44 -8.88
CA LEU A 141 2.45 -1.67 -9.94
C LEU A 141 1.70 -0.39 -10.34
N THR A 142 1.47 0.51 -9.38
CA THR A 142 0.80 1.78 -9.61
C THR A 142 1.70 2.77 -10.33
N ARG A 143 2.98 2.84 -9.96
CA ARG A 143 3.94 3.79 -10.55
C ARG A 143 4.56 3.32 -11.86
N PHE A 144 4.67 2.02 -12.06
CA PHE A 144 5.30 1.41 -13.24
C PHE A 144 4.34 0.43 -13.92
N PRO A 145 3.39 0.94 -14.75
CA PRO A 145 2.38 0.14 -15.41
C PRO A 145 2.91 -1.04 -16.25
N ASP A 146 4.14 -0.93 -16.75
CA ASP A 146 4.89 -1.95 -17.50
C ASP A 146 5.19 -3.21 -16.68
N THR A 147 5.21 -3.09 -15.34
CA THR A 147 5.46 -4.22 -14.42
C THR A 147 4.21 -5.05 -14.11
N ARG A 148 3.02 -4.53 -14.44
CA ARG A 148 1.73 -5.16 -14.09
C ARG A 148 1.51 -6.55 -14.70
N PRO A 149 1.85 -6.82 -15.98
CA PRO A 149 1.71 -8.16 -16.54
C PRO A 149 2.57 -9.20 -15.82
N GLU A 150 3.75 -8.81 -15.35
CA GLU A 150 4.68 -9.71 -14.68
C GLU A 150 4.33 -9.97 -13.21
N HIS A 151 3.87 -8.95 -12.48
CA HIS A 151 3.72 -9.01 -11.03
C HIS A 151 2.27 -8.90 -10.52
N GLY A 152 1.33 -8.41 -11.33
CA GLY A 152 -0.05 -8.12 -10.89
C GLY A 152 -0.80 -9.36 -10.41
N VAL A 153 -0.86 -10.41 -11.23
CA VAL A 153 -1.53 -11.67 -10.85
C VAL A 153 -0.77 -12.38 -9.71
N LYS A 154 0.57 -12.33 -9.71
CA LYS A 154 1.39 -12.90 -8.62
C LYS A 154 1.10 -12.26 -7.27
N LEU A 155 0.87 -10.95 -7.25
CA LEU A 155 0.48 -10.24 -6.03
C LEU A 155 -0.91 -10.68 -5.53
N VAL A 156 -1.87 -10.87 -6.44
CA VAL A 156 -3.19 -11.43 -6.08
C VAL A 156 -3.04 -12.79 -5.41
N ASP A 157 -2.25 -13.69 -6.01
CA ASP A 157 -2.03 -15.03 -5.46
C ASP A 157 -1.31 -14.95 -4.10
N THR A 158 -0.33 -14.06 -3.96
CA THR A 158 0.40 -13.84 -2.69
C THR A 158 -0.53 -13.35 -1.58
N LEU A 159 -1.44 -12.42 -1.87
CA LEU A 159 -2.44 -11.91 -0.90
C LEU A 159 -3.40 -13.02 -0.47
N LEU A 160 -3.91 -13.81 -1.42
CA LEU A 160 -4.82 -14.93 -1.13
C LEU A 160 -4.13 -16.03 -0.32
N ASP A 161 -2.90 -16.38 -0.67
CA ASP A 161 -2.12 -17.41 0.03
C ASP A 161 -1.72 -16.96 1.43
N THR A 162 -1.41 -15.67 1.61
CA THR A 162 -1.08 -15.10 2.92
C THR A 162 -2.32 -15.06 3.82
N GLU A 163 -3.46 -14.57 3.31
CA GLU A 163 -4.73 -14.59 4.05
C GLU A 163 -5.09 -16.00 4.53
N LYS A 164 -4.91 -17.01 3.67
CA LYS A 164 -5.16 -18.41 3.99
C LYS A 164 -4.19 -18.96 5.04
N ARG A 165 -2.91 -18.59 4.97
CA ARG A 165 -1.87 -19.05 5.91
C ARG A 165 -2.08 -18.49 7.31
N GLU A 166 -2.44 -17.21 7.40
CA GLU A 166 -2.75 -16.52 8.65
C GLU A 166 -4.11 -16.97 9.24
N SER A 167 -4.91 -17.72 8.48
CA SER A 167 -6.20 -18.30 8.92
C SER A 167 -7.13 -17.26 9.55
N LEU A 168 -7.22 -16.08 8.94
CA LEU A 168 -7.99 -14.97 9.49
C LEU A 168 -9.49 -15.31 9.52
N PRO A 169 -10.19 -15.07 10.64
CA PRO A 169 -11.56 -15.54 10.85
C PRO A 169 -12.62 -14.71 10.11
N SER A 170 -12.25 -13.52 9.64
CA SER A 170 -13.15 -12.54 9.02
C SER A 170 -12.66 -12.20 7.61
N PRO A 171 -13.56 -12.09 6.62
CA PRO A 171 -13.20 -11.60 5.30
C PRO A 171 -12.83 -10.12 5.31
N VAL A 172 -13.18 -9.37 6.36
CA VAL A 172 -12.74 -7.97 6.53
C VAL A 172 -11.41 -7.98 7.27
N ASN A 173 -10.33 -8.04 6.50
CA ASN A 173 -8.95 -8.03 6.97
C ASN A 173 -8.02 -7.25 6.03
N CYS A 174 -6.78 -7.01 6.45
CA CYS A 174 -5.81 -6.19 5.71
C CYS A 174 -5.52 -6.74 4.31
N TYR A 175 -5.28 -8.06 4.17
CA TYR A 175 -4.97 -8.69 2.90
C TYR A 175 -6.15 -8.64 1.93
N ARG A 176 -7.37 -8.93 2.42
CA ARG A 176 -8.56 -8.86 1.59
C ARG A 176 -8.87 -7.43 1.14
N LYS A 177 -8.61 -6.45 2.01
CA LYS A 177 -8.77 -5.04 1.66
C LYS A 177 -7.78 -4.62 0.55
N LEU A 178 -6.49 -4.92 0.71
CA LEU A 178 -5.47 -4.65 -0.32
C LEU A 178 -5.76 -5.39 -1.63
N LEU A 179 -6.31 -6.60 -1.54
CA LEU A 179 -6.71 -7.39 -2.71
C LEU A 179 -7.86 -6.72 -3.47
N VAL A 180 -8.96 -6.44 -2.78
CA VAL A 180 -10.23 -6.05 -3.39
C VAL A 180 -10.26 -4.58 -3.77
N CYS A 181 -9.72 -3.70 -2.92
CA CYS A 181 -9.78 -2.26 -3.16
C CYS A 181 -8.67 -1.75 -4.07
N ASP A 182 -7.51 -2.41 -4.08
CA ASP A 182 -6.32 -1.90 -4.76
C ASP A 182 -5.84 -2.85 -5.87
N THR A 183 -5.62 -4.13 -5.54
CA THR A 183 -4.94 -5.05 -6.47
C THR A 183 -5.83 -5.49 -7.64
N ILE A 184 -7.03 -6.01 -7.38
CA ILE A 184 -7.93 -6.49 -8.44
C ILE A 184 -8.31 -5.35 -9.40
N PRO A 185 -8.70 -4.14 -8.93
CA PRO A 185 -8.99 -3.02 -9.83
C PRO A 185 -7.80 -2.67 -10.74
N LEU A 186 -6.57 -2.65 -10.21
CA LEU A 186 -5.35 -2.40 -10.99
C LEU A 186 -5.12 -3.46 -12.07
N VAL A 187 -5.31 -4.73 -11.73
CA VAL A 187 -5.11 -5.86 -12.65
C VAL A 187 -6.19 -5.88 -13.74
N CYS A 188 -7.47 -5.75 -13.36
CA CYS A 188 -8.58 -5.81 -14.30
C CYS A 188 -8.62 -4.62 -15.26
N SER A 189 -8.16 -3.45 -14.83
CA SER A 189 -8.03 -2.25 -15.67
C SER A 189 -6.89 -2.34 -16.69
N SER A 190 -6.04 -3.36 -16.59
CA SER A 190 -4.89 -3.56 -17.49
C SER A 190 -5.26 -4.56 -18.60
N PRO A 191 -5.27 -4.15 -19.89
CA PRO A 191 -5.65 -5.03 -20.99
C PRO A 191 -4.60 -6.10 -21.28
N ASP A 192 -3.32 -5.84 -20.98
CA ASP A 192 -2.20 -6.74 -21.27
C ASP A 192 -2.10 -7.96 -20.35
N ILE A 193 -2.95 -8.02 -19.32
CA ILE A 193 -2.95 -9.11 -18.34
C ILE A 193 -4.04 -10.07 -18.73
N ASP A 194 -3.70 -11.26 -19.23
CA ASP A 194 -4.69 -12.29 -19.48
C ASP A 194 -5.06 -13.01 -18.17
N VAL A 195 -6.36 -13.05 -17.86
CA VAL A 195 -6.89 -13.66 -16.64
C VAL A 195 -8.08 -14.51 -17.03
N SER A 196 -8.01 -15.82 -16.73
CA SER A 196 -9.11 -16.74 -17.03
C SER A 196 -10.42 -16.32 -16.36
N HIS A 197 -11.55 -16.59 -17.02
CA HIS A 197 -12.89 -16.28 -16.47
C HIS A 197 -13.09 -16.94 -15.10
N LYS A 198 -12.60 -18.18 -14.90
CA LYS A 198 -12.66 -18.88 -13.61
C LYS A 198 -11.97 -18.09 -12.49
N GLN A 199 -10.84 -17.45 -12.79
CA GLN A 199 -10.12 -16.62 -11.83
C GLN A 199 -10.89 -15.33 -11.53
N LEU A 200 -11.42 -14.68 -12.57
CA LEU A 200 -12.23 -13.47 -12.44
C LEU A 200 -13.48 -13.69 -11.57
N TYR A 201 -14.18 -14.83 -11.74
CA TYR A 201 -15.33 -15.18 -10.89
C TYR A 201 -14.93 -15.40 -9.43
N ARG A 202 -13.79 -16.05 -9.17
CA ARG A 202 -13.27 -16.21 -7.80
C ARG A 202 -12.95 -14.86 -7.16
N TRP A 203 -12.36 -13.93 -7.91
CA TRP A 203 -12.06 -12.58 -7.44
C TRP A 203 -13.32 -11.80 -7.12
N LEU A 204 -14.32 -11.85 -7.99
CA LEU A 204 -15.60 -11.18 -7.78
C LEU A 204 -16.30 -11.73 -6.52
N GLN A 205 -16.33 -13.05 -6.33
CA GLN A 205 -16.91 -13.66 -5.13
C GLN A 205 -16.22 -13.15 -3.85
N LYS A 206 -14.88 -13.08 -3.85
CA LYS A 206 -14.10 -12.58 -2.72
C LYS A 206 -14.32 -11.10 -2.44
N ALA A 207 -14.54 -10.31 -3.49
CA ALA A 207 -14.90 -8.90 -3.39
C ALA A 207 -16.30 -8.70 -2.81
N MET A 208 -17.31 -9.41 -3.32
CA MET A 208 -18.68 -9.35 -2.80
C MET A 208 -18.72 -9.72 -1.32
N GLU A 209 -18.07 -10.83 -0.94
CA GLU A 209 -17.94 -11.26 0.46
C GLU A 209 -17.33 -10.15 1.34
N PHE A 210 -16.22 -9.53 0.89
CA PHE A 210 -15.58 -8.44 1.61
C PHE A 210 -16.51 -7.23 1.81
N TYR A 211 -17.06 -6.68 0.72
CA TYR A 211 -17.87 -5.45 0.80
C TYR A 211 -19.17 -5.65 1.58
N ILE A 212 -19.84 -6.80 1.42
CA ILE A 212 -21.04 -7.15 2.20
C ILE A 212 -20.68 -7.24 3.68
N CYS A 213 -19.62 -7.98 4.04
CA CYS A 213 -19.21 -8.12 5.42
C CYS A 213 -18.77 -6.78 6.02
N PHE A 214 -17.99 -5.97 5.29
CA PHE A 214 -17.56 -4.63 5.70
C PHE A 214 -18.74 -3.72 6.04
N LEU A 215 -19.79 -3.76 5.21
CA LEU A 215 -20.99 -2.95 5.41
C LEU A 215 -21.97 -3.51 6.45
N THR A 216 -21.93 -4.81 6.72
CA THR A 216 -22.83 -5.45 7.69
C THR A 216 -22.19 -5.59 9.08
N GLN A 217 -20.94 -5.17 9.26
CA GLN A 217 -20.30 -5.18 10.57
C GLN A 217 -21.12 -4.37 11.58
N PRO A 218 -21.24 -4.87 12.83
CA PRO A 218 -21.81 -4.07 13.90
C PRO A 218 -20.96 -2.80 14.08
N PRO A 219 -21.58 -1.65 14.40
CA PRO A 219 -20.82 -0.43 14.67
C PRO A 219 -19.80 -0.70 15.78
N CYS A 220 -18.53 -0.45 15.49
CA CYS A 220 -17.44 -0.63 16.44
C CYS A 220 -17.72 0.23 17.67
N ARG A 221 -17.90 -0.39 18.84
CA ARG A 221 -18.01 0.34 20.11
C ARG A 221 -16.61 0.80 20.50
N GLU A 222 -16.31 2.07 20.26
CA GLU A 222 -15.13 2.71 20.84
C GLU A 222 -15.19 2.62 22.37
N GLY A 223 -14.24 1.91 22.98
CA GLY A 223 -13.87 2.03 24.39
C GLY A 223 -14.75 1.33 25.43
N SER A 224 -14.43 0.08 25.76
CA SER A 224 -14.60 -0.42 27.15
C SER A 224 -13.23 -0.74 27.72
N LYS A 225 -12.63 0.25 28.39
CA LYS A 225 -11.56 0.00 29.36
C LYS A 225 -12.22 -0.36 30.70
N GLY A 226 -11.98 -1.60 31.14
CA GLY A 226 -11.99 -1.96 32.57
C GLY A 226 -13.27 -2.59 33.13
N PRO A 227 -13.16 -3.61 34.01
CA PRO A 227 -14.29 -4.37 34.53
C PRO A 227 -14.85 -3.77 35.82
N VAL A 228 -16.17 -3.93 36.07
CA VAL A 228 -16.77 -4.42 37.34
C VAL A 228 -18.29 -4.56 37.17
N LEU A 229 -18.74 -5.69 37.71
CA LEU A 229 -20.09 -6.22 37.93
C LEU A 229 -21.19 -5.20 38.31
N SER A 230 -22.39 -5.34 37.75
CA SER A 230 -23.65 -5.55 38.51
C SER A 230 -24.91 -5.66 37.62
N SER A 231 -25.72 -6.66 37.98
CA SER A 231 -27.13 -7.01 37.68
C SER A 231 -28.05 -6.11 36.84
N ASP A 232 -28.77 -6.81 35.96
CA ASP A 232 -30.22 -6.76 35.68
C ASP A 232 -30.88 -5.45 35.17
N LYS A 233 -31.38 -5.47 33.92
CA LYS A 233 -32.79 -5.79 33.58
C LYS A 233 -33.10 -5.46 32.10
N SER A 234 -33.78 -6.42 31.47
CA SER A 234 -34.73 -6.32 30.34
C SER A 234 -34.23 -6.03 28.89
N PRO A 235 -34.57 -6.92 27.93
CA PRO A 235 -34.32 -6.76 26.51
C PRO A 235 -35.58 -6.26 25.80
N LEU A 236 -35.66 -4.99 25.42
CA LEU A 236 -36.63 -4.48 24.41
C LEU A 236 -36.34 -3.00 24.14
N LYS A 237 -35.37 -2.75 23.26
CA LYS A 237 -35.38 -1.53 22.46
C LYS A 237 -34.83 -1.88 21.08
N ARG A 238 -35.74 -2.22 20.17
CA ARG A 238 -35.52 -2.17 18.72
C ARG A 238 -34.99 -0.77 18.42
N GLN A 239 -33.69 -0.63 18.22
CA GLN A 239 -33.14 0.55 17.57
C GLN A 239 -33.17 0.28 16.07
N SER A 240 -34.31 0.64 15.51
CA SER A 240 -34.47 1.05 14.12
C SER A 240 -33.55 2.25 13.85
N SER A 241 -32.39 2.00 13.23
CA SER A 241 -31.69 3.00 12.42
C SER A 241 -31.29 2.33 11.11
N VAL A 242 -32.30 2.14 10.29
CA VAL A 242 -32.25 1.51 8.98
C VAL A 242 -32.05 2.66 7.98
N PHE A 243 -30.90 2.65 7.30
CA PHE A 243 -30.55 3.48 6.13
C PHE A 243 -30.56 5.00 6.30
N GLY A 244 -29.50 5.54 6.92
CA GLY A 244 -29.07 6.93 6.75
C GLY A 244 -27.54 6.95 6.64
N GLY A 245 -26.99 7.58 5.61
CA GLY A 245 -25.58 7.51 5.21
C GLY A 245 -24.58 7.95 6.28
N MET A 246 -24.22 7.02 7.16
CA MET A 246 -23.11 7.16 8.10
C MET A 246 -21.90 6.44 7.49
N SER A 247 -20.84 7.19 7.18
CA SER A 247 -19.53 6.63 6.86
C SER A 247 -19.05 5.79 8.05
N ARG A 248 -19.21 4.46 7.95
CA ARG A 248 -18.87 3.53 9.03
C ARG A 248 -17.36 3.34 9.02
N HIS A 249 -16.69 3.85 10.03
CA HIS A 249 -15.26 3.62 10.22
C HIS A 249 -15.07 2.24 10.87
N ALA A 250 -14.72 1.24 10.05
CA ALA A 250 -14.25 -0.05 10.54
C ALA A 250 -12.72 -0.01 10.62
N VAL A 251 -12.16 -0.26 11.80
CA VAL A 251 -10.70 -0.37 11.98
C VAL A 251 -10.28 -1.77 11.54
N ILE A 252 -9.42 -1.86 10.53
CA ILE A 252 -8.91 -3.13 10.01
C ILE A 252 -7.52 -3.36 10.60
N GLU A 253 -7.38 -4.42 11.39
CA GLU A 253 -6.10 -4.78 12.01
C GLU A 253 -4.99 -4.96 10.96
N GLY A 254 -3.81 -4.42 11.24
CA GLY A 254 -2.66 -4.40 10.33
C GLY A 254 -2.61 -3.21 9.35
N LEU A 255 -3.65 -2.37 9.33
CA LEU A 255 -3.70 -1.14 8.53
C LEU A 255 -3.78 0.10 9.44
N THR A 256 -3.37 1.26 8.91
CA THR A 256 -3.62 2.54 9.57
C THR A 256 -5.11 2.90 9.51
N ASP A 257 -5.55 3.84 10.34
CA ASP A 257 -6.95 4.30 10.32
C ASP A 257 -7.36 4.83 8.94
N LYS A 258 -6.47 5.57 8.28
CA LYS A 258 -6.68 6.09 6.93
C LYS A 258 -6.81 4.96 5.91
N GLU A 259 -5.90 4.01 5.95
CA GLU A 259 -5.94 2.83 5.09
C GLU A 259 -7.07 1.88 5.46
N SER A 260 -7.79 2.05 6.57
CA SER A 260 -8.94 1.19 6.90
C SER A 260 -10.22 1.70 6.22
N VAL A 261 -10.28 2.99 5.85
CA VAL A 261 -11.42 3.60 5.19
C VAL A 261 -11.65 3.00 3.80
N VAL A 262 -12.92 2.72 3.48
CA VAL A 262 -13.36 2.32 2.15
C VAL A 262 -14.44 3.32 1.69
N PRO A 263 -14.11 4.26 0.80
CA PRO A 263 -15.08 5.22 0.29
C PRO A 263 -16.09 4.51 -0.62
N ASP A 264 -17.36 4.87 -0.47
CA ASP A 264 -18.48 4.43 -1.32
C ASP A 264 -18.42 2.93 -1.70
N PRO A 265 -18.44 2.02 -0.70
CA PRO A 265 -18.14 0.59 -0.88
C PRO A 265 -19.06 -0.10 -1.90
N TRP A 266 -20.32 0.32 -2.02
CA TRP A 266 -21.25 -0.22 -3.02
C TRP A 266 -20.90 0.23 -4.44
N GLU A 267 -20.48 1.48 -4.61
CA GLU A 267 -20.07 2.01 -5.91
C GLU A 267 -18.79 1.30 -6.36
N ARG A 268 -17.82 1.13 -5.46
CA ARG A 268 -16.59 0.36 -5.72
C ARG A 268 -16.87 -1.09 -6.10
N LEU A 269 -17.78 -1.77 -5.40
CA LEU A 269 -18.17 -3.14 -5.77
C LEU A 269 -18.85 -3.17 -7.15
N HIS A 270 -19.74 -2.20 -7.43
CA HIS A 270 -20.42 -2.10 -8.71
C HIS A 270 -19.42 -1.87 -9.85
N GLU A 271 -18.49 -0.92 -9.72
CA GLU A 271 -17.41 -0.67 -10.71
C GLU A 271 -16.58 -1.94 -10.97
N LEU A 272 -16.21 -2.66 -9.90
CA LEU A 272 -15.45 -3.89 -10.01
C LEU A 272 -16.25 -4.98 -10.73
N MET A 273 -17.53 -5.14 -10.41
CA MET A 273 -18.44 -6.07 -11.08
C MET A 273 -18.59 -5.75 -12.55
N MET A 274 -18.76 -4.47 -12.91
CA MET A 274 -18.83 -4.03 -14.30
C MET A 274 -17.52 -4.33 -15.05
N THR A 275 -16.38 -4.01 -14.44
CA THR A 275 -15.06 -4.24 -15.04
C THR A 275 -14.82 -5.73 -15.29
N ILE A 276 -15.10 -6.57 -14.29
CA ILE A 276 -14.97 -8.03 -14.42
C ILE A 276 -15.98 -8.58 -15.44
N GLY A 277 -17.21 -8.08 -15.43
CA GLY A 277 -18.25 -8.46 -16.38
C GLY A 277 -17.82 -8.20 -17.82
N CYS A 278 -17.30 -7.01 -18.12
CA CYS A 278 -16.75 -6.68 -19.43
C CYS A 278 -15.62 -7.64 -19.83
N ARG A 279 -14.71 -7.97 -18.91
CA ARG A 279 -13.60 -8.92 -19.13
C ARG A 279 -14.08 -10.34 -19.41
N CYS A 280 -15.23 -10.74 -18.85
CA CYS A 280 -15.88 -12.02 -19.08
C CYS A 280 -16.83 -12.02 -20.29
N GLY A 281 -17.01 -10.87 -20.96
CA GLY A 281 -17.95 -10.73 -22.08
C GLY A 281 -19.42 -10.69 -21.67
N TRP A 282 -19.73 -10.26 -20.44
CA TRP A 282 -21.12 -10.08 -19.98
C TRP A 282 -21.78 -8.92 -20.73
N GLU A 283 -22.95 -9.17 -21.32
CA GLU A 283 -23.79 -8.13 -21.90
C GLU A 283 -24.55 -7.39 -20.79
N ILE A 284 -23.87 -6.46 -20.11
CA ILE A 284 -24.52 -5.63 -19.09
C ILE A 284 -25.17 -4.43 -19.79
N ASN A 285 -26.44 -4.58 -20.15
CA ASN A 285 -27.19 -3.53 -20.80
C ASN A 285 -27.51 -2.41 -19.78
N MET A 286 -26.73 -1.32 -19.80
CA MET A 286 -26.95 -0.17 -18.91
C MET A 286 -28.27 0.58 -19.21
N ALA A 287 -28.81 0.42 -20.42
CA ALA A 287 -30.05 1.07 -20.84
C ALA A 287 -31.28 0.57 -20.06
N SER A 288 -31.36 -0.73 -19.74
CA SER A 288 -32.50 -1.31 -19.02
C SER A 288 -32.57 -0.88 -17.54
N LEU A 289 -31.44 -0.45 -16.94
CA LEU A 289 -31.42 0.04 -15.55
C LEU A 289 -31.77 1.53 -15.43
N GLN A 290 -31.62 2.30 -16.51
CA GLN A 290 -32.03 3.71 -16.54
C GLN A 290 -33.52 3.87 -16.86
N GLU A 291 -34.12 2.98 -17.66
CA GLU A 291 -35.56 3.02 -17.96
C GLU A 291 -36.41 2.87 -16.69
N GLU A 292 -36.07 1.97 -15.76
CA GLU A 292 -36.81 1.82 -14.49
C GLU A 292 -36.76 3.07 -13.59
N ARG A 293 -35.68 3.86 -13.64
CA ARG A 293 -35.61 5.14 -12.90
C ARG A 293 -36.43 6.26 -13.53
N SER A 294 -36.84 6.12 -14.79
CA SER A 294 -37.54 7.17 -15.54
C SER A 294 -39.07 7.05 -15.54
N VAL A 295 -39.64 5.94 -15.06
CA VAL A 295 -41.08 5.64 -15.18
C VAL A 295 -41.95 6.16 -14.00
N HIS A 296 -41.38 6.89 -13.03
CA HIS A 296 -42.19 7.55 -12.00
C HIS A 296 -42.00 9.07 -11.91
N PRO A 297 -42.61 9.86 -12.82
CA PRO A 297 -42.98 11.24 -12.51
C PRO A 297 -44.18 11.21 -11.56
N CYS A 298 -43.94 11.64 -10.33
CA CYS A 298 -44.93 11.87 -9.30
C CYS A 298 -46.12 12.69 -9.84
N SER A 299 -47.29 12.06 -9.96
CA SER A 299 -48.57 12.72 -10.20
C SER A 299 -49.62 12.10 -9.28
N SER A 300 -50.03 12.89 -8.27
CA SER A 300 -51.33 12.86 -7.59
C SER A 300 -51.86 11.54 -7.01
N THR A 301 -51.85 11.51 -5.68
CA THR A 301 -52.95 11.06 -4.80
C THR A 301 -53.87 9.96 -5.34
N GLN A 302 -53.60 8.70 -4.97
CA GLN A 302 -54.65 7.72 -4.68
C GLN A 302 -54.16 6.69 -3.66
N MET A 303 -55.07 6.34 -2.74
CA MET A 303 -54.84 5.58 -1.53
C MET A 303 -54.53 4.09 -1.76
N LEU A 304 -53.63 3.56 -0.90
CA LEU A 304 -53.59 2.20 -0.33
C LEU A 304 -53.81 0.99 -1.25
N GLN A 305 -52.71 0.29 -1.59
CA GLN A 305 -52.55 -1.18 -1.41
C GLN A 305 -51.04 -1.52 -1.25
N PRO A 306 -50.65 -2.53 -0.44
CA PRO A 306 -49.26 -2.82 -0.16
C PRO A 306 -48.67 -3.72 -1.25
N LEU A 307 -47.77 -3.18 -2.07
CA LEU A 307 -47.02 -3.97 -3.06
C LEU A 307 -45.64 -4.35 -2.51
N GLY A 308 -45.47 -5.66 -2.38
CA GLY A 308 -44.24 -6.47 -2.38
C GLY A 308 -42.92 -5.79 -2.03
N HIS A 309 -42.37 -6.21 -0.91
CA HIS A 309 -40.96 -6.10 -0.55
C HIS A 309 -40.11 -6.68 -1.71
N VAL A 310 -39.39 -5.84 -2.46
CA VAL A 310 -38.37 -6.32 -3.41
C VAL A 310 -37.16 -6.73 -2.60
N ASP A 311 -37.01 -8.03 -2.42
CA ASP A 311 -35.90 -8.65 -1.72
C ASP A 311 -34.73 -8.81 -2.70
N TRP A 312 -33.81 -7.84 -2.67
CA TRP A 312 -32.59 -7.84 -3.51
C TRP A 312 -31.69 -9.07 -3.26
N ILE A 313 -31.94 -9.81 -2.17
CA ILE A 313 -31.25 -11.05 -1.83
C ILE A 313 -31.57 -12.15 -2.86
N THR A 314 -32.74 -12.14 -3.48
CA THR A 314 -33.14 -13.18 -4.44
C THR A 314 -32.43 -13.05 -5.78
N VAL A 315 -32.08 -11.82 -6.20
CA VAL A 315 -31.39 -11.57 -7.49
C VAL A 315 -29.94 -12.08 -7.47
N ILE A 316 -29.33 -12.19 -6.30
CA ILE A 316 -27.93 -12.64 -6.14
C ILE A 316 -27.82 -14.17 -6.09
N LEU A 317 -28.91 -14.90 -5.82
CA LEU A 317 -28.88 -16.36 -5.64
C LEU A 317 -29.21 -17.18 -6.90
N ASP A 318 -29.62 -16.52 -8.00
CA ASP A 318 -29.92 -17.17 -9.29
C ASP A 318 -28.85 -16.92 -10.39
N LEU A 319 -27.62 -16.51 -10.01
CA LEU A 319 -26.41 -16.46 -10.86
C LEU A 319 -25.35 -17.44 -10.35
#